data_AF-A0A6L7JJ83-F1
#
_entry.id   AF-A0A6L7JJ83-F1
#
_cell.length_a   1.000
_cell.length_b   1.000
_cell.length_c   1.000
_cell.angle_alpha   90.00
_cell.angle_beta   90.00
_cell.angle_gamma   90.00
#
_symmetry.space_group_name_H-M   'P 1'
#
loop_
_entity.id
_entity.type
_entity.pdbx_description
1 polymer ?
#
loop_
_entity_poly.entity_id
_entity_poly.type
_entity_poly.pdbx_seq_one_letter_code
_entity_poly.pdbx_strand_id
1 'polypeptide(L)'
;MQFPAEMHTVLALVIELDSSEATIPKEMRVRIEDGDGQLLMEQSAVFQIGEVPANNDPGEPLILPMIMNLRDFKIPRPGRYQIVIDPLEEGIEPVALRFRADYRPDPDS
;
A
#
# COMPACT_ATOMS: atom_id res chain seq x y z
N MET A 1 19.22 15.15 -7.55
CA MET A 1 18.89 14.16 -6.48
C MET A 1 20.01 13.13 -6.37
N GLN A 2 20.61 12.93 -5.20
CA GLN A 2 21.56 11.82 -5.01
C GLN A 2 20.78 10.56 -4.62
N PHE A 3 21.16 9.41 -5.20
CA PHE A 3 20.65 8.11 -4.79
C PHE A 3 21.62 7.47 -3.78
N PRO A 4 21.15 6.71 -2.77
CA PRO A 4 19.76 6.37 -2.51
C PRO A 4 18.91 7.59 -2.07
N ALA A 5 17.68 7.69 -2.58
CA ALA A 5 16.79 8.84 -2.39
C ALA A 5 15.60 8.50 -1.48
N GLU A 6 15.21 9.40 -0.58
CA GLU A 6 14.09 9.19 0.33
C GLU A 6 12.74 9.28 -0.39
N MET A 7 11.85 8.33 -0.09
CA MET A 7 10.48 8.35 -0.59
C MET A 7 9.61 9.12 0.40
N HIS A 8 9.58 10.46 0.31
CA HIS A 8 8.78 11.33 1.20
C HIS A 8 7.25 11.23 1.01
N THR A 9 6.73 10.00 0.90
CA THR A 9 5.36 9.70 0.52
C THR A 9 4.64 8.95 1.64
N VAL A 10 3.33 9.18 1.72
CA VAL A 10 2.40 8.40 2.54
C VAL A 10 1.35 7.84 1.59
N LEU A 11 1.02 6.55 1.77
CA LEU A 11 -0.05 5.90 1.03
C LEU A 11 -1.30 5.85 1.91
N ALA A 12 -2.40 6.40 1.41
CA ALA A 12 -3.71 6.28 2.04
C ALA A 12 -4.55 5.28 1.23
N LEU A 13 -5.12 4.30 1.92
CA LEU A 13 -5.95 3.25 1.37
C LEU A 13 -7.32 3.30 2.04
N VAL A 14 -8.35 2.99 1.27
CA VAL A 14 -9.72 2.80 1.77
C VAL A 14 -10.11 1.38 1.39
N ILE A 15 -10.39 0.57 2.39
CA ILE A 15 -10.87 -0.80 2.20
C ILE A 15 -12.37 -0.79 2.46
N GLU A 16 -13.13 -1.28 1.48
CA GLU A 16 -14.56 -1.53 1.63
C GLU A 16 -14.74 -3.01 1.96
N LEU A 17 -15.41 -3.29 3.08
CA LEU A 17 -15.63 -4.64 3.59
C LEU A 17 -17.12 -4.88 3.78
N ASP A 18 -17.62 -6.06 3.43
CA ASP A 18 -18.98 -6.42 3.78
C ASP A 18 -19.13 -6.57 5.31
N SER A 19 -20.22 -6.06 5.88
CA SER A 19 -20.49 -6.14 7.33
C SER A 19 -20.44 -7.58 7.89
N SER A 20 -20.78 -8.59 7.07
CA SER A 20 -20.71 -10.02 7.44
C SER A 20 -19.29 -10.54 7.60
N GLU A 21 -18.30 -9.85 7.04
CA GLU A 21 -16.89 -10.23 7.09
C GLU A 21 -16.11 -9.55 8.23
N ALA A 22 -16.76 -8.67 8.99
CA ALA A 22 -16.10 -7.87 10.05
C ALA A 22 -15.39 -8.72 11.12
N THR A 23 -15.89 -9.93 11.37
CA THR A 23 -15.33 -10.88 12.34
C THR A 23 -14.29 -11.81 11.73
N ILE A 24 -14.03 -11.76 10.42
CA ILE A 24 -13.09 -12.61 9.71
C ILE A 24 -11.73 -11.86 9.64
N PRO A 25 -10.63 -12.44 10.16
CA PRO A 25 -9.31 -11.85 9.98
C PRO A 25 -8.95 -11.73 8.50
N LYS A 26 -8.48 -10.55 8.09
CA LYS A 26 -8.00 -10.28 6.74
C LYS A 26 -6.50 -9.99 6.79
N GLU A 27 -5.78 -10.42 5.77
CA GLU A 27 -4.36 -10.12 5.61
C GLU A 27 -4.15 -9.32 4.32
N MET A 28 -3.37 -8.26 4.41
CA MET A 28 -2.96 -7.46 3.27
C MET A 28 -1.44 -7.38 3.23
N ARG A 29 -0.89 -7.54 2.04
CA ARG A 29 0.53 -7.41 1.76
C ARG A 29 0.77 -6.20 0.86
N VAL A 30 1.73 -5.37 1.22
CA VAL A 30 2.20 -4.26 0.39
C VAL A 30 3.66 -4.49 0.05
N ARG A 31 3.97 -4.46 -1.25
CA ARG A 31 5.32 -4.70 -1.78
C ARG A 31 5.78 -3.51 -2.59
N ILE A 32 7.06 -3.16 -2.49
CA ILE A 32 7.70 -2.25 -3.43
C ILE A 32 8.64 -3.07 -4.30
N GLU A 33 8.46 -2.97 -5.61
CA GLU A 33 9.25 -3.65 -6.62
C GLU A 33 9.92 -2.65 -7.57
N ASP A 34 11.08 -3.01 -8.10
CA ASP A 34 11.69 -2.26 -9.21
C ASP A 34 11.09 -2.64 -10.57
N GLY A 35 11.58 -1.99 -11.63
CA GLY A 35 11.09 -2.18 -12.99
C GLY A 35 11.32 -3.58 -13.57
N ASP A 36 12.17 -4.37 -12.95
CA ASP A 36 12.45 -5.77 -13.31
C ASP A 36 11.60 -6.74 -12.46
N GLY A 37 10.77 -6.23 -11.55
CA GLY A 37 9.96 -7.01 -10.60
C GLY A 37 10.75 -7.46 -9.38
N GLN A 38 11.95 -6.93 -9.14
CA GLN A 38 12.72 -7.27 -7.95
C GLN A 38 12.07 -6.67 -6.71
N LEU A 39 11.78 -7.50 -5.71
CA LEU A 39 11.28 -7.07 -4.41
C LEU A 39 12.34 -6.23 -3.66
N LEU A 40 11.95 -5.03 -3.25
CA LEU A 40 12.79 -4.10 -2.49
C LEU A 40 12.33 -3.94 -1.04
N MET A 41 11.02 -4.04 -0.81
CA MET A 41 10.39 -3.95 0.50
C MET A 41 9.09 -4.75 0.50
N GLU A 42 8.78 -5.39 1.62
CA GLU A 42 7.49 -6.01 1.89
C GLU A 42 7.03 -5.63 3.30
N GLN A 43 5.75 -5.29 3.44
CA GLN A 43 5.07 -5.15 4.72
C GLN A 43 3.74 -5.90 4.63
N SER A 44 3.40 -6.64 5.69
CA SER A 44 2.10 -7.28 5.82
C SER A 44 1.39 -6.77 7.05
N ALA A 45 0.07 -6.63 6.95
CA ALA A 45 -0.79 -6.31 8.07
C ALA A 45 -1.94 -7.31 8.12
N VAL A 46 -2.17 -7.87 9.30
CA VAL A 46 -3.39 -8.63 9.60
C VAL A 46 -4.30 -7.71 10.39
N PHE A 47 -5.55 -7.60 9.97
CA PHE A 47 -6.56 -6.79 10.66
C PHE A 47 -7.88 -7.55 10.79
N GLN A 48 -8.61 -7.22 11.85
CA GLN A 48 -9.95 -7.73 12.12
C GLN A 48 -10.68 -6.60 12.85
N ILE A 49 -11.92 -6.31 12.43
CA ILE A 49 -12.72 -5.24 13.05
C ILE A 49 -13.25 -5.71 14.41
N GLY A 50 -13.66 -6.98 14.49
CA GLY A 50 -14.24 -7.55 15.69
C GLY A 50 -15.72 -7.21 15.79
N GLU A 51 -16.06 -6.03 16.33
CA GLU A 51 -17.44 -5.57 16.45
C GLU A 51 -17.77 -4.53 15.37
N VAL A 52 -18.85 -4.78 14.62
CA VAL A 52 -19.40 -3.80 13.66
C VAL A 52 -19.83 -2.55 14.44
N PRO A 53 -19.38 -1.34 14.08
CA PRO A 53 -19.79 -0.12 14.76
C PRO A 53 -21.31 0.01 14.80
N ALA A 54 -21.87 0.40 15.95
CA ALA A 54 -23.32 0.49 16.17
C ALA A 54 -24.06 1.45 15.19
N ASN A 55 -23.31 2.25 14.45
CA ASN A 55 -23.81 3.24 13.49
C ASN A 55 -23.81 2.71 12.05
N ASN A 56 -23.43 1.46 11.80
CA ASN A 56 -23.44 0.86 10.47
C ASN A 56 -24.73 0.04 10.31
N ASP A 57 -25.54 0.37 9.31
CA ASP A 57 -26.77 -0.38 9.07
C ASP A 57 -26.43 -1.79 8.52
N PRO A 58 -27.22 -2.83 8.85
CA PRO A 58 -27.00 -4.16 8.29
C PRO A 58 -27.02 -4.15 6.76
N GLY A 59 -25.94 -4.66 6.14
CA GLY A 59 -25.78 -4.66 4.69
C GLY A 59 -25.07 -3.43 4.11
N GLU A 60 -24.72 -2.44 4.94
CA GLU A 60 -23.84 -1.35 4.51
C GLU A 60 -22.37 -1.76 4.58
N PRO A 61 -21.55 -1.38 3.58
CA PRO A 61 -20.14 -1.67 3.58
C PRO A 61 -19.42 -0.90 4.69
N LEU A 62 -18.54 -1.61 5.39
CA LEU A 62 -17.61 -1.05 6.35
C LEU A 62 -16.44 -0.39 5.61
N ILE A 63 -16.20 0.88 5.92
CA ILE A 63 -15.11 1.66 5.33
C ILE A 63 -13.95 1.71 6.33
N LEU A 64 -12.83 1.08 5.97
CA LEU A 64 -11.63 1.03 6.77
C LEU A 64 -10.52 1.89 6.15
N PRO A 65 -10.22 3.08 6.72
CA PRO A 65 -9.08 3.86 6.28
C PRO A 65 -7.78 3.26 6.82
N MET A 66 -6.80 3.07 5.94
CA MET A 66 -5.45 2.63 6.29
C MET A 66 -4.41 3.62 5.79
N ILE A 67 -3.42 3.91 6.63
CA ILE A 67 -2.31 4.81 6.29
C ILE A 67 -1.01 4.01 6.40
N MET A 68 -0.24 3.98 5.32
CA MET A 68 1.09 3.40 5.29
C MET A 68 2.14 4.48 5.10
N ASN A 69 3.09 4.52 6.04
CA ASN A 69 4.20 5.45 5.97
C ASN A 69 5.34 4.81 5.16
N LEU A 70 5.68 5.41 4.02
CA LEU A 70 6.76 4.94 3.14
C LEU A 70 8.02 5.80 3.25
N ARG A 71 8.07 6.74 4.21
CA ARG A 71 9.18 7.68 4.40
C ARG A 71 10.50 7.01 4.73
N ASP A 72 10.46 5.85 5.38
CA ASP A 72 11.66 5.11 5.74
C ASP A 72 12.24 4.32 4.56
N PHE A 73 11.50 4.23 3.44
CA PHE A 73 11.99 3.58 2.23
C PHE A 73 12.94 4.49 1.45
N LYS A 74 14.08 3.92 1.06
CA LYS A 74 15.07 4.58 0.21
C LYS A 74 15.11 3.93 -1.16
N ILE A 75 14.80 4.73 -2.18
CA ILE A 75 14.89 4.32 -3.58
C ILE A 75 16.37 4.17 -3.95
N PRO A 76 16.84 2.99 -4.37
CA PRO A 76 18.27 2.71 -4.50
C PRO A 76 18.90 3.33 -5.75
N ARG A 77 18.15 3.47 -6.85
CA ARG A 77 18.64 3.94 -8.15
C ARG A 77 17.57 4.68 -8.96
N PRO A 78 17.93 5.49 -9.98
CA PRO A 78 16.93 5.95 -10.94
C PRO A 78 16.28 4.75 -11.65
N GLY A 79 14.99 4.83 -11.93
CA GLY A 79 14.27 3.72 -12.56
C GLY A 79 12.76 3.79 -12.43
N ARG A 80 12.12 2.73 -12.92
CA ARG A 80 10.69 2.47 -12.75
C ARG A 80 10.50 1.61 -11.50
N TYR A 81 9.39 1.83 -10.81
CA TYR A 81 9.04 1.13 -9.60
C TYR A 81 7.53 0.93 -9.55
N GLN A 82 7.08 -0.01 -8.73
CA GLN A 82 5.68 -0.16 -8.40
C GLN A 82 5.46 -0.48 -6.92
N ILE A 83 4.38 0.04 -6.38
CA ILE A 83 3.81 -0.37 -5.09
C ILE A 83 2.68 -1.33 -5.42
N VAL A 84 2.80 -2.60 -5.00
CA VAL A 84 1.77 -3.62 -5.18
C VAL A 84 1.03 -3.79 -3.86
N ILE A 85 -0.29 -3.63 -3.89
CA ILE A 85 -1.20 -3.83 -2.77
C ILE A 85 -1.96 -5.12 -3.07
N ASP A 86 -1.80 -6.11 -2.20
CA ASP A 86 -2.25 -7.48 -2.42
C ASP A 86 -3.09 -7.91 -1.21
N PRO A 87 -4.43 -7.77 -1.28
CA PRO A 87 -5.33 -8.36 -0.31
C PRO A 87 -5.22 -9.87 -0.50
N LEU A 88 -4.66 -10.58 0.49
CA LEU A 88 -4.38 -12.02 0.40
C LEU A 88 -5.67 -12.84 0.58
N GLU A 89 -6.62 -12.59 -0.32
CA GLU A 89 -7.97 -13.12 -0.33
C GLU A 89 -8.28 -13.70 -1.71
N GLU A 90 -8.96 -14.85 -1.72
CA GLU A 90 -9.25 -15.56 -2.95
C GLU A 90 -10.17 -14.74 -3.87
N GLY A 91 -9.79 -14.64 -5.14
CA GLY A 91 -10.58 -13.92 -6.16
C GLY A 91 -10.40 -12.40 -6.17
N ILE A 92 -9.55 -11.83 -5.30
CA ILE A 92 -9.19 -10.42 -5.34
C ILE A 92 -7.87 -10.24 -6.08
N GLU A 93 -7.86 -9.38 -7.10
CA GLU A 93 -6.65 -9.08 -7.85
C GLU A 93 -5.79 -8.01 -7.13
N PRO A 94 -4.45 -8.16 -7.11
CA PRO A 94 -3.57 -7.13 -6.61
C PRO A 94 -3.65 -5.84 -7.42
N VAL A 95 -3.53 -4.70 -6.73
CA VAL A 95 -3.48 -3.38 -7.36
C VAL A 95 -2.05 -2.87 -7.37
N ALA A 96 -1.58 -2.38 -8.53
CA ALA A 96 -0.23 -1.84 -8.69
C ALA A 96 -0.23 -0.34 -8.99
N LEU A 97 0.43 0.44 -8.14
CA LEU A 97 0.69 1.87 -8.35
C LEU A 97 2.10 2.05 -8.91
N ARG A 98 2.18 2.43 -10.18
CA ARG A 98 3.47 2.59 -10.89
C ARG A 98 4.00 4.01 -10.76
N PHE A 99 5.30 4.14 -10.51
CA PHE A 99 5.97 5.43 -10.44
C PHE A 99 7.39 5.36 -11.01
N ARG A 100 7.97 6.54 -11.25
CA ARG A 100 9.32 6.68 -11.78
C ARG A 100 10.14 7.58 -10.86
N ALA A 101 11.35 7.15 -10.55
CA ALA A 101 12.34 7.96 -9.85
C ALA A 101 13.42 8.37 -10.85
N ASP A 102 13.57 9.68 -11.08
CA ASP A 102 14.55 10.22 -12.00
C ASP A 102 15.57 11.10 -11.27
N TYR A 103 16.80 11.11 -11.78
CA TYR A 103 17.75 12.13 -11.42
C TYR A 103 17.33 13.45 -12.09
N ARG A 104 16.88 14.42 -11.30
CA ARG A 104 16.92 15.82 -11.71
C ARG A 104 18.25 16.42 -11.24
N PRO A 105 19.12 16.88 -12.15
CA PRO A 105 20.18 17.81 -11.77
C PRO A 105 19.51 19.04 -11.15
N ASP A 106 20.10 19.60 -10.10
CA ASP A 106 19.65 20.90 -9.62
C ASP A 106 19.88 21.90 -10.76
N PRO A 107 18.88 22.70 -11.16
CA PRO A 107 19.08 23.72 -12.19
C PRO A 107 20.07 24.81 -11.76
N ASP A 108 20.41 24.87 -10.48
CA ASP A 108 21.31 25.85 -9.87
C ASP A 108 22.69 25.27 -9.46
N SER A 109 23.07 24.07 -9.94
CA SER A 109 24.39 23.45 -9.73
C SER A 109 25.39 23.72 -10.86
#